data_AF-A0A015JJP1-F1
#
_entry.id   AF-A0A015JJP1-F1
#
_cell.length_a   1.000
_cell.length_b   1.000
_cell.length_c   1.000
_cell.angle_alpha   90.00
_cell.angle_beta   90.00
_cell.angle_gamma   90.00
#
_symmetry.space_group_name_H-M   'P 1'
#
loop_
_entity.id
_entity.type
_entity.pdbx_description
1 polymer ?
#
loop_
_entity_poly.entity_id
_entity_poly.type
_entity_poly.pdbx_seq_one_letter_code
_entity_poly.pdbx_strand_id
1 'polypeptide(L)'
;MSRPPQPPAKQVPNSTQALVGQLLSHRKFFEKENSQVKHLDNTSISSNSTVFLRLCDDMEYIIDSACTKIMIEECKNLKLTVNDKILTSIIEVWKSDNVNISLNSQVQTIQIDHCKNINLNYSNPNHFYSAVWTTTSQFSLKIFEDGQEKYTFNNEKDNSSEEENEEKENDSLKDELKQNIIRLIDNQLVTEELVRAENWFPITRREWGEWKTKANANAEKLRQSKEAEIKNNDEATN
;
A
#
# COMPACT_ATOMS: atom_id res chain seq x y z
N MET A 1 -19.62 47.50 -16.60
CA MET A 1 -18.16 47.25 -16.68
C MET A 1 -17.95 45.89 -17.33
N SER A 2 -17.31 45.85 -18.50
CA SER A 2 -17.12 44.62 -19.28
C SER A 2 -15.92 43.82 -18.79
N ARG A 3 -16.07 42.49 -18.68
CA ARG A 3 -14.99 41.57 -18.26
C ARG A 3 -13.84 41.62 -19.27
N PRO A 4 -12.57 41.66 -18.82
CA PRO A 4 -11.42 41.61 -19.74
C PRO A 4 -11.38 40.27 -20.50
N PRO A 5 -10.86 40.25 -21.74
CA PRO A 5 -10.80 39.04 -22.55
C PRO A 5 -9.88 38.01 -21.90
N GLN A 6 -10.33 36.75 -21.88
CA GLN A 6 -9.51 35.64 -21.40
C GLN A 6 -8.31 35.45 -22.34
N PRO A 7 -7.11 35.16 -21.79
CA PRO A 7 -5.95 34.83 -22.60
C PRO A 7 -6.21 33.54 -23.40
N PRO A 8 -5.63 33.41 -24.60
CA PRO A 8 -5.84 32.24 -25.45
C PRO A 8 -5.37 30.98 -24.73
N ALA A 9 -6.19 29.93 -24.79
CA ALA A 9 -5.85 28.62 -24.26
C ALA A 9 -4.54 28.13 -24.92
N LYS A 10 -3.52 27.86 -24.10
CA LYS A 10 -2.27 27.26 -24.60
C LYS A 10 -2.59 25.91 -25.22
N GLN A 11 -2.37 25.77 -26.52
CA GLN A 11 -2.51 24.49 -27.22
C GLN A 11 -1.48 23.51 -26.65
N VAL A 12 -1.98 22.39 -26.15
CA VAL A 12 -1.13 21.29 -25.65
C VAL A 12 -0.45 20.64 -26.87
N PRO A 13 0.88 20.43 -26.86
CA PRO A 13 1.57 19.78 -27.96
C PRO A 13 0.99 18.39 -28.27
N ASN A 14 0.87 18.03 -29.54
CA ASN A 14 0.31 16.74 -29.98
C ASN A 14 1.03 15.52 -29.36
N SER A 15 2.33 15.63 -29.07
CA SER A 15 3.11 14.60 -28.39
C SER A 15 2.62 14.32 -26.97
N THR A 16 2.19 15.37 -26.25
CA THR A 16 1.66 15.25 -24.88
C THR A 16 0.28 14.59 -24.89
N GLN A 17 -0.58 14.93 -25.86
CA GLN A 17 -1.88 14.29 -26.01
C GLN A 17 -1.76 12.80 -26.36
N ALA A 18 -0.83 12.45 -27.26
CA ALA A 18 -0.55 11.05 -27.59
C ALA A 18 -0.03 10.26 -26.38
N LEU A 19 0.90 10.83 -25.61
CA LEU A 19 1.43 10.21 -24.39
C LEU A 19 0.32 10.02 -23.33
N VAL A 20 -0.53 11.03 -23.14
CA VAL A 20 -1.69 10.92 -22.23
C VAL A 20 -2.66 9.84 -22.71
N GLY A 21 -2.98 9.79 -24.00
CA GLY A 21 -3.81 8.74 -24.58
C GLY A 21 -3.24 7.33 -24.36
N GLN A 22 -1.93 7.17 -24.51
CA GLN A 22 -1.23 5.92 -24.24
C GLN A 22 -1.22 5.56 -22.75
N LEU A 23 -1.05 6.53 -21.86
CA LEU A 23 -1.11 6.28 -20.40
C LEU A 23 -2.52 5.90 -19.94
N LEU A 24 -3.55 6.47 -20.57
CA LEU A 24 -4.94 6.15 -20.27
C LEU A 24 -5.36 4.79 -20.83
N SER A 25 -4.83 4.37 -21.99
CA SER A 25 -5.19 3.06 -22.58
C SER A 25 -4.74 1.85 -21.77
N HIS A 26 -3.73 2.05 -20.91
CA HIS A 26 -3.30 1.04 -19.93
C HIS A 26 -4.20 0.97 -18.70
N ARG A 27 -5.15 1.88 -18.52
CA ARG A 27 -6.11 1.80 -17.40
C ARG A 27 -7.31 0.96 -17.84
N LYS A 28 -7.58 -0.13 -17.11
CA LYS A 28 -8.71 -1.01 -17.34
C LYS A 28 -9.70 -0.85 -16.20
N PHE A 29 -10.86 -0.30 -16.51
CA PHE A 29 -11.91 -0.03 -15.54
C PHE A 29 -13.00 -1.09 -15.65
N PHE A 30 -13.32 -1.69 -14.51
CA PHE A 30 -14.50 -2.52 -14.29
C PHE A 30 -15.32 -1.78 -13.24
N GLU A 31 -16.40 -1.15 -13.69
CA GLU A 31 -17.16 -0.18 -12.89
C GLU A 31 -18.65 -0.53 -12.85
N LYS A 32 -19.27 -0.43 -11.66
CA LYS A 32 -20.73 -0.60 -11.49
C LYS A 32 -21.25 -1.95 -11.96
N GLU A 33 -20.41 -2.97 -11.81
CA GLU A 33 -20.73 -4.35 -12.18
C GLU A 33 -21.20 -5.10 -10.94
N ASN A 34 -22.28 -5.88 -11.09
CA ASN A 34 -22.88 -6.57 -9.95
C ASN A 34 -23.25 -8.03 -10.27
N SER A 35 -23.21 -8.88 -9.23
CA SER A 35 -23.74 -10.25 -9.22
C SER A 35 -23.17 -11.16 -10.31
N GLN A 36 -21.87 -11.06 -10.60
CA GLN A 36 -21.20 -11.85 -11.64
C GLN A 36 -19.87 -12.43 -11.16
N VAL A 37 -19.45 -13.50 -11.85
CA VAL A 37 -18.08 -14.03 -11.80
C VAL A 37 -17.39 -13.62 -13.10
N LYS A 38 -16.21 -13.01 -13.01
CA LYS A 38 -15.40 -12.60 -14.16
C LYS A 38 -13.99 -13.13 -14.08
N HIS A 39 -13.60 -13.85 -15.12
CA HIS A 39 -12.23 -14.25 -15.35
C HIS A 39 -11.54 -13.20 -16.22
N LEU A 40 -10.48 -12.59 -15.69
CA LEU A 40 -9.65 -11.64 -16.41
C LEU A 40 -8.35 -12.32 -16.80
N ASP A 41 -8.29 -12.74 -18.06
CA ASP A 41 -7.14 -13.36 -18.70
C ASP A 41 -6.40 -12.38 -19.61
N ASN A 42 -5.44 -12.90 -20.37
CA ASN A 42 -4.60 -12.11 -21.30
C ASN A 42 -5.37 -11.54 -22.50
N THR A 43 -6.62 -11.93 -22.71
CA THR A 43 -7.51 -11.36 -23.72
C THR A 43 -8.29 -10.15 -23.16
N SER A 44 -8.49 -10.13 -21.84
CA SER A 44 -9.24 -9.09 -21.13
C SER A 44 -8.35 -7.95 -20.62
N ILE A 45 -7.18 -8.30 -20.08
CA ILE A 45 -6.20 -7.36 -19.54
C ILE A 45 -4.80 -7.72 -20.04
N SER A 46 -3.91 -6.72 -20.14
CA SER A 46 -2.52 -6.90 -20.54
C SER A 46 -1.57 -6.67 -19.36
N SER A 47 -0.33 -7.16 -19.46
CA SER A 47 0.69 -7.01 -18.40
C SER A 47 1.02 -5.57 -18.02
N ASN A 48 0.84 -4.62 -18.92
CA ASN A 48 1.00 -3.18 -18.66
C ASN A 48 -0.27 -2.51 -18.09
N SER A 49 -1.37 -3.26 -17.93
CA SER A 49 -2.64 -2.69 -17.46
C SER A 49 -2.62 -2.36 -15.97
N THR A 50 -3.11 -1.20 -15.58
CA THR A 50 -3.58 -0.95 -14.20
C THR A 50 -5.07 -1.26 -14.16
N VAL A 51 -5.45 -2.25 -13.34
CA VAL A 51 -6.82 -2.70 -13.20
C VAL A 51 -7.50 -1.94 -12.07
N PHE A 52 -8.66 -1.34 -12.37
CA PHE A 52 -9.53 -0.67 -11.42
C PHE A 52 -10.83 -1.47 -11.30
N LEU A 53 -11.11 -1.96 -10.10
CA LEU A 53 -12.40 -2.55 -9.73
C LEU A 53 -13.11 -1.51 -8.86
N ARG A 54 -14.21 -0.93 -9.35
CA ARG A 54 -14.82 0.21 -8.66
C ARG A 54 -16.33 0.15 -8.65
N LEU A 55 -16.94 0.43 -7.51
CA LEU A 55 -18.41 0.37 -7.36
C LEU A 55 -18.96 -1.00 -7.78
N CYS A 56 -18.21 -2.07 -7.51
CA CYS A 56 -18.59 -3.42 -7.87
C CYS A 56 -19.14 -4.15 -6.66
N ASP A 57 -20.40 -4.60 -6.74
CA ASP A 57 -21.10 -5.22 -5.62
C ASP A 57 -21.47 -6.68 -5.92
N ASP A 58 -21.25 -7.59 -4.96
CA ASP A 58 -21.54 -9.01 -5.12
C ASP A 58 -20.81 -9.64 -6.32
N MET A 59 -19.53 -9.32 -6.46
CA MET A 59 -18.69 -9.74 -7.59
C MET A 59 -17.61 -10.73 -7.18
N GLU A 60 -17.24 -11.61 -8.10
CA GLU A 60 -16.04 -12.42 -8.02
C GLU A 60 -15.15 -12.16 -9.23
N TYR A 61 -13.93 -11.70 -9.00
CA TYR A 61 -12.90 -11.54 -10.03
C TYR A 61 -11.80 -12.58 -9.84
N ILE A 62 -11.46 -13.25 -10.93
CA ILE A 62 -10.35 -14.21 -10.99
C ILE A 62 -9.35 -13.66 -12.01
N ILE A 63 -8.17 -13.29 -11.54
CA ILE A 63 -7.12 -12.66 -12.34
C ILE A 63 -6.10 -13.73 -12.73
N ASP A 64 -6.20 -14.22 -13.96
CA ASP A 64 -5.36 -15.26 -14.56
C ASP A 64 -4.33 -14.68 -15.56
N SER A 65 -4.08 -13.37 -15.48
CA SER A 65 -3.10 -12.69 -16.32
C SER A 65 -2.34 -11.63 -15.54
N ALA A 66 -1.05 -11.51 -15.84
CA ALA A 66 -0.23 -10.44 -15.31
C ALA A 66 -0.82 -9.05 -15.60
N CYS A 67 -0.63 -8.13 -14.66
CA CYS A 67 -0.95 -6.71 -14.82
C CYS A 67 -0.01 -5.84 -13.99
N THR A 68 -0.02 -4.53 -14.22
CA THR A 68 0.86 -3.58 -13.52
C THR A 68 0.51 -3.48 -12.04
N LYS A 69 -0.77 -3.27 -11.74
CA LYS A 69 -1.30 -2.96 -10.41
C LYS A 69 -2.81 -3.19 -10.37
N ILE A 70 -3.36 -3.54 -9.20
CA ILE A 70 -4.81 -3.63 -8.96
C ILE A 70 -5.22 -2.59 -7.93
N MET A 71 -6.33 -1.93 -8.22
CA MET A 71 -6.93 -0.88 -7.40
C MET A 71 -8.40 -1.25 -7.16
N ILE A 72 -8.83 -1.32 -5.90
CA ILE A 72 -10.19 -1.69 -5.50
C ILE A 72 -10.81 -0.51 -4.75
N GLU A 73 -11.91 0.03 -5.27
CA GLU A 73 -12.54 1.25 -4.74
C GLU A 73 -14.05 1.08 -4.55
N GLU A 74 -14.56 1.43 -3.38
CA GLU A 74 -16.01 1.54 -3.14
C GLU A 74 -16.78 0.27 -3.56
N CYS A 75 -16.19 -0.92 -3.35
CA CYS A 75 -16.80 -2.22 -3.68
C CYS A 75 -17.39 -2.89 -2.44
N LYS A 76 -18.43 -3.71 -2.63
CA LYS A 76 -19.07 -4.48 -1.55
C LYS A 76 -19.19 -5.95 -1.87
N ASN A 77 -19.00 -6.82 -0.87
CA ASN A 77 -19.15 -8.27 -1.03
C ASN A 77 -18.29 -8.81 -2.20
N LEU A 78 -17.06 -8.34 -2.29
CA LEU A 78 -16.15 -8.65 -3.39
C LEU A 78 -15.28 -9.86 -3.05
N LYS A 79 -15.11 -10.77 -4.00
CA LYS A 79 -14.08 -11.79 -3.98
C LYS A 79 -13.07 -11.52 -5.08
N LEU A 80 -11.79 -11.50 -4.74
CA LEU A 80 -10.70 -11.36 -5.67
C LEU A 80 -9.73 -12.54 -5.50
N THR A 81 -9.50 -13.29 -6.58
CA THR A 81 -8.44 -14.30 -6.64
C THR A 81 -7.39 -13.85 -7.65
N VAL A 82 -6.12 -13.81 -7.24
CA VAL A 82 -5.00 -13.42 -8.11
C VAL A 82 -4.07 -14.61 -8.30
N ASN A 83 -4.01 -15.12 -9.53
CA ASN A 83 -3.24 -16.30 -9.90
C ASN A 83 -1.94 -15.97 -10.64
N ASP A 84 -1.82 -14.76 -11.20
CA ASP A 84 -0.65 -14.32 -11.96
C ASP A 84 -0.03 -13.03 -11.39
N LYS A 85 1.09 -12.60 -11.94
CA LYS A 85 1.98 -11.58 -11.38
C LYS A 85 1.39 -10.17 -11.44
N ILE A 86 1.45 -9.46 -10.31
CA ILE A 86 1.28 -8.01 -10.25
C ILE A 86 2.65 -7.35 -10.31
N LEU A 87 2.97 -6.62 -11.39
CA LEU A 87 4.34 -6.14 -11.62
C LEU A 87 4.87 -5.23 -10.52
N THR A 88 4.01 -4.35 -10.01
CA THR A 88 4.35 -3.48 -8.87
C THR A 88 4.36 -4.22 -7.54
N SER A 89 3.82 -5.46 -7.50
CA SER A 89 3.60 -6.24 -6.28
C SER A 89 2.75 -5.50 -5.24
N ILE A 90 1.90 -4.57 -5.70
CA ILE A 90 1.03 -3.74 -4.87
C ILE A 90 -0.44 -3.92 -5.26
N ILE A 91 -1.30 -4.06 -4.26
CA ILE A 91 -2.75 -3.89 -4.38
C ILE A 91 -3.18 -2.77 -3.43
N GLU A 92 -4.07 -1.88 -3.90
CA GLU A 92 -4.69 -0.87 -3.05
C GLU A 92 -6.19 -1.12 -2.95
N VAL A 93 -6.72 -1.03 -1.74
CA VAL A 93 -8.14 -1.22 -1.42
C VAL A 93 -8.58 -0.03 -0.59
N TRP A 94 -9.61 0.68 -1.04
CA TRP A 94 -10.18 1.75 -0.24
C TRP A 94 -11.70 1.83 -0.29
N LYS A 95 -12.28 2.34 0.80
CA LYS A 95 -13.73 2.57 0.95
C LYS A 95 -14.59 1.34 0.65
N SER A 96 -14.07 0.14 0.90
CA SER A 96 -14.72 -1.10 0.49
C SER A 96 -15.12 -1.93 1.71
N ASP A 97 -16.22 -2.68 1.57
CA ASP A 97 -16.82 -3.46 2.65
C ASP A 97 -16.94 -4.93 2.27
N ASN A 98 -16.58 -5.84 3.18
CA ASN A 98 -16.68 -7.29 2.96
C ASN A 98 -15.91 -7.74 1.71
N VAL A 99 -14.59 -7.54 1.71
CA VAL A 99 -13.71 -7.92 0.59
C VAL A 99 -12.83 -9.10 0.99
N ASN A 100 -12.84 -10.14 0.16
CA ASN A 100 -12.03 -11.34 0.34
C ASN A 100 -10.99 -11.43 -0.78
N ILE A 101 -9.71 -11.39 -0.44
CA ILE A 101 -8.61 -11.39 -1.40
C ILE A 101 -7.76 -12.64 -1.18
N SER A 102 -7.63 -13.45 -2.22
CA SER A 102 -6.82 -14.68 -2.24
C SER A 102 -5.66 -14.53 -3.22
N LEU A 103 -4.44 -14.68 -2.72
CA LEU A 103 -3.21 -14.36 -3.45
C LEU A 103 -2.38 -15.62 -3.65
N ASN A 104 -2.48 -16.15 -4.87
CA ASN A 104 -1.75 -17.32 -5.34
C ASN A 104 -0.42 -16.96 -6.01
N SER A 105 -0.16 -15.66 -6.18
CA SER A 105 1.06 -15.09 -6.76
C SER A 105 1.69 -14.04 -5.83
N GLN A 106 2.89 -13.59 -6.19
CA GLN A 106 3.63 -12.60 -5.42
C GLN A 106 2.95 -11.22 -5.45
N VAL A 107 2.48 -10.78 -4.29
CA VAL A 107 1.97 -9.43 -4.01
C VAL A 107 2.54 -8.99 -2.67
N GLN A 108 3.64 -8.25 -2.70
CA GLN A 108 4.39 -7.94 -1.50
C GLN A 108 3.67 -6.96 -0.58
N THR A 109 2.96 -5.98 -1.13
CA THR A 109 2.36 -4.91 -0.34
C THR A 109 0.87 -4.76 -0.64
N ILE A 110 0.05 -4.69 0.41
CA ILE A 110 -1.35 -4.27 0.29
C ILE A 110 -1.58 -3.04 1.15
N GLN A 111 -2.29 -2.07 0.59
CA GLN A 111 -2.70 -0.85 1.29
C GLN A 111 -4.22 -0.87 1.42
N ILE A 112 -4.71 -0.70 2.65
CA ILE A 112 -6.13 -0.82 2.99
C ILE A 112 -6.57 0.45 3.72
N ASP A 113 -7.47 1.21 3.12
CA ASP A 113 -7.87 2.52 3.64
C ASP A 113 -9.38 2.68 3.73
N HIS A 114 -9.92 3.11 4.87
CA HIS A 114 -11.37 3.32 5.06
C HIS A 114 -12.22 2.07 4.73
N CYS A 115 -11.79 0.88 5.14
CA CYS A 115 -12.48 -0.36 4.81
C CYS A 115 -13.14 -1.04 6.02
N LYS A 116 -14.05 -1.98 5.76
CA LYS A 116 -14.63 -2.85 6.79
C LYS A 116 -14.64 -4.30 6.33
N ASN A 117 -14.30 -5.23 7.23
CA ASN A 117 -14.35 -6.67 6.96
C ASN A 117 -13.50 -7.05 5.73
N ILE A 118 -12.18 -6.95 5.86
CA ILE A 118 -11.23 -7.28 4.80
C ILE A 118 -10.52 -8.56 5.17
N ASN A 119 -10.62 -9.59 4.33
CA ASN A 119 -9.99 -10.87 4.55
C ASN A 119 -8.90 -11.10 3.51
N LEU A 120 -7.65 -11.17 3.96
CA LEU A 120 -6.48 -11.28 3.10
C LEU A 120 -5.81 -12.64 3.29
N ASN A 121 -5.72 -13.43 2.22
CA ASN A 121 -5.16 -14.78 2.25
C ASN A 121 -3.98 -14.89 1.28
N TYR A 122 -2.80 -15.23 1.79
CA TYR A 122 -1.62 -15.56 0.98
C TYR A 122 -1.38 -17.05 0.95
N SER A 123 -1.22 -17.60 -0.25
CA SER A 123 -0.88 -19.02 -0.45
C SER A 123 0.54 -19.41 -0.01
N ASN A 124 1.45 -18.45 0.10
CA ASN A 124 2.88 -18.68 0.36
C ASN A 124 3.47 -17.50 1.15
N PRO A 125 4.32 -17.74 2.19
CA PRO A 125 4.92 -16.65 2.96
C PRO A 125 5.84 -15.74 2.13
N ASN A 126 6.50 -16.28 1.09
CA ASN A 126 7.41 -15.51 0.23
C ASN A 126 6.68 -14.51 -0.67
N HIS A 127 5.36 -14.63 -0.80
CA HIS A 127 4.56 -13.67 -1.56
C HIS A 127 4.27 -12.40 -0.75
N PHE A 128 4.37 -12.46 0.58
CA PHE A 128 4.02 -11.38 1.50
C PHE A 128 5.26 -10.60 1.96
N TYR A 129 5.15 -9.28 2.02
CA TYR A 129 6.13 -8.41 2.69
C TYR A 129 5.46 -7.54 3.75
N SER A 130 4.37 -6.86 3.39
CA SER A 130 3.65 -6.00 4.32
C SER A 130 2.17 -5.82 3.96
N ALA A 131 1.35 -5.58 4.98
CA ALA A 131 0.04 -4.95 4.80
C ALA A 131 0.01 -3.65 5.62
N VAL A 132 -0.46 -2.57 4.99
CA VAL A 132 -0.60 -1.25 5.60
C VAL A 132 -2.08 -0.94 5.68
N TRP A 133 -2.56 -0.47 6.83
CA TRP A 133 -3.95 -0.06 6.95
C TRP A 133 -4.17 1.16 7.83
N THR A 134 -5.25 1.89 7.51
CA THR A 134 -5.78 2.99 8.33
C THR A 134 -7.29 3.05 8.19
N THR A 135 -7.96 3.61 9.20
CA THR A 135 -9.42 3.77 9.24
C THR A 135 -10.17 2.48 8.85
N THR A 136 -9.63 1.32 9.23
CA THR A 136 -10.13 0.01 8.80
C THR A 136 -10.46 -0.87 10.00
N SER A 137 -11.62 -1.51 9.96
CA SER A 137 -12.12 -2.43 11.00
C SER A 137 -12.30 -3.83 10.45
N GLN A 138 -12.11 -4.86 11.29
CA GLN A 138 -12.26 -6.27 10.89
C GLN A 138 -11.35 -6.66 9.71
N PHE A 139 -10.08 -6.26 9.78
CA PHE A 139 -9.02 -6.74 8.90
C PHE A 139 -8.44 -8.05 9.44
N SER A 140 -8.51 -9.09 8.64
CA SER A 140 -7.85 -10.38 8.87
C SER A 140 -6.77 -10.63 7.82
N LEU A 141 -5.67 -11.23 8.26
CA LEU A 141 -4.58 -11.71 7.42
C LEU A 141 -4.31 -13.16 7.78
N LYS A 142 -4.29 -14.00 6.74
CA LYS A 142 -3.84 -15.39 6.82
C LYS A 142 -2.76 -15.64 5.79
N ILE A 143 -1.72 -16.34 6.20
CA ILE A 143 -0.62 -16.75 5.33
C ILE A 143 -0.46 -18.26 5.49
N PHE A 144 -0.53 -18.96 4.37
CA PHE A 144 -0.43 -20.40 4.27
C PHE A 144 1.00 -20.80 3.90
N GLU A 145 1.42 -21.98 4.36
CA GLU A 145 2.63 -22.67 3.93
C GLU A 145 2.28 -24.14 3.71
N ASP A 146 2.61 -24.68 2.55
CA ASP A 146 2.26 -26.06 2.15
C ASP A 146 0.77 -26.41 2.35
N GLY A 147 -0.10 -25.42 2.08
CA GLY A 147 -1.56 -25.55 2.18
C GLY A 147 -2.12 -25.50 3.60
N GLN A 148 -1.29 -25.27 4.62
CA GLN A 148 -1.71 -25.12 6.02
C GLN A 148 -1.62 -23.66 6.48
N GLU A 149 -2.59 -23.21 7.28
CA GLU A 149 -2.54 -21.89 7.92
C GLU A 149 -1.33 -21.83 8.86
N LYS A 150 -0.34 -20.98 8.54
CA LYS A 150 0.90 -20.85 9.33
C LYS A 150 0.91 -19.56 10.15
N TYR A 151 0.43 -18.47 9.58
CA TYR A 151 0.37 -17.17 10.26
C TYR A 151 -1.02 -16.57 10.14
N THR A 152 -1.51 -16.04 11.26
CA THR A 152 -2.84 -15.43 11.34
C THR A 152 -2.76 -14.15 12.15
N PHE A 153 -3.49 -13.13 11.70
CA PHE A 153 -3.68 -11.86 12.39
C PHE A 153 -5.12 -11.40 12.18
N ASN A 154 -5.72 -10.82 13.22
CA ASN A 154 -7.02 -10.16 13.16
C ASN A 154 -6.93 -8.85 13.96
N ASN A 155 -7.49 -7.76 13.41
CA ASN A 155 -7.54 -6.47 14.09
C ASN A 155 -8.91 -6.17 14.74
N GLU A 156 -9.74 -7.21 14.96
CA GLU A 156 -11.06 -7.04 15.57
C GLU A 156 -10.92 -6.17 16.82
N LYS A 157 -11.47 -4.96 16.74
CA LYS A 157 -11.76 -4.19 17.95
C LYS A 157 -12.85 -5.02 18.63
N ASP A 158 -12.53 -5.63 19.76
CA ASP A 158 -13.56 -6.17 20.63
C ASP A 158 -14.62 -5.07 20.83
N ASN A 159 -15.85 -5.32 20.39
CA ASN A 159 -17.00 -4.44 20.64
C ASN A 159 -17.37 -4.36 22.14
N SER A 160 -16.46 -4.73 23.05
CA SER A 160 -16.67 -4.74 24.49
C SER A 160 -16.19 -3.47 25.20
N SER A 161 -15.82 -2.41 24.47
CA SER A 161 -15.42 -1.14 25.10
C SER A 161 -15.80 0.10 24.28
N GLU A 162 -16.96 0.10 23.61
CA GLU A 162 -17.56 1.33 23.04
C GLU A 162 -18.45 2.09 24.04
N GLU A 163 -18.41 1.72 25.32
CA GLU A 163 -18.84 2.56 26.43
C GLU A 163 -17.60 3.09 27.16
N GLU A 164 -16.87 4.04 26.58
CA GLU A 164 -16.09 5.02 27.35
C GLU A 164 -15.53 6.11 26.43
N ASN A 165 -16.00 7.34 26.69
CA ASN A 165 -15.57 8.64 26.15
C ASN A 165 -16.46 9.30 25.08
N GLU A 166 -17.72 9.56 25.46
CA GLU A 166 -18.51 10.70 24.97
C GLU A 166 -18.04 12.08 25.53
N GLU A 167 -16.86 12.18 26.14
CA GLU A 167 -16.41 13.45 26.74
C GLU A 167 -14.97 13.81 26.36
N LYS A 168 -14.72 14.26 25.11
CA LYS A 168 -13.66 15.24 24.78
C LYS A 168 -14.03 16.08 23.55
N GLU A 169 -15.09 16.88 23.67
CA GLU A 169 -15.19 18.12 22.92
C GLU A 169 -14.12 19.10 23.43
N ASN A 170 -13.08 19.32 22.62
CA ASN A 170 -12.06 20.40 22.64
C ASN A 170 -10.60 19.91 22.55
N ASP A 171 -10.26 19.17 21.50
CA ASP A 171 -8.93 19.32 20.87
C ASP A 171 -9.07 19.20 19.35
N SER A 172 -9.75 20.19 18.79
CA SER A 172 -9.92 20.36 17.35
C SER A 172 -8.61 20.86 16.74
N LEU A 173 -7.57 20.02 16.70
CA LEU A 173 -6.39 20.11 15.81
C LEU A 173 -5.43 18.92 16.05
N LYS A 174 -5.46 17.93 15.13
CA LYS A 174 -4.49 16.82 14.93
C LYS A 174 -4.69 15.51 15.70
N ASP A 175 -5.85 14.86 15.52
CA ASP A 175 -5.82 13.40 15.44
C ASP A 175 -5.23 13.03 14.08
N GLU A 176 -3.89 12.95 14.00
CA GLU A 176 -3.24 12.33 12.84
C GLU A 176 -3.76 10.90 12.73
N LEU A 177 -4.44 10.58 11.61
CA LEU A 177 -4.96 9.24 11.35
C LEU A 177 -3.80 8.24 11.47
N LYS A 178 -3.86 7.40 12.50
CA LYS A 178 -2.83 6.40 12.79
C LYS A 178 -2.86 5.32 11.71
N GLN A 179 -1.77 5.25 10.96
CA GLN A 179 -1.54 4.17 10.01
C GLN A 179 -0.77 3.04 10.71
N ASN A 180 -1.18 1.80 10.45
CA ASN A 180 -0.51 0.61 10.95
C ASN A 180 0.14 -0.14 9.79
N ILE A 181 1.17 -0.92 10.11
CA ILE A 181 1.82 -1.83 9.18
C ILE A 181 2.08 -3.15 9.88
N ILE A 182 1.84 -4.26 9.19
CA ILE A 182 2.17 -5.61 9.65
C ILE A 182 3.17 -6.24 8.68
N ARG A 183 4.20 -6.88 9.22
CA ARG A 183 5.24 -7.59 8.45
C ARG A 183 5.55 -8.93 9.09
N LEU A 184 6.12 -9.85 8.31
CA LEU A 184 6.71 -11.08 8.83
C LEU A 184 8.19 -10.82 9.15
N ILE A 185 8.53 -10.72 10.43
CA ILE A 185 9.89 -10.45 10.93
C ILE A 185 10.27 -11.62 11.83
N ASP A 186 11.42 -12.26 11.56
CA ASP A 186 11.92 -13.40 12.34
C ASP A 186 10.84 -14.49 12.56
N ASN A 187 10.10 -14.81 11.50
CA ASN A 187 9.03 -15.81 11.48
C ASN A 187 7.86 -15.47 12.43
N GLN A 188 7.62 -14.19 12.70
CA GLN A 188 6.49 -13.68 13.48
C GLN A 188 5.82 -12.50 12.78
N LEU A 189 4.49 -12.43 12.87
CA LEU A 189 3.75 -11.27 12.41
C LEU A 189 3.90 -10.14 13.44
N VAL A 190 4.52 -9.05 13.02
CA VAL A 190 4.79 -7.87 13.86
C VAL A 190 4.01 -6.70 13.32
N THR A 191 3.12 -6.14 14.16
CA THR A 191 2.36 -4.93 13.87
C THR A 191 3.04 -3.72 14.50
N GLU A 192 3.26 -2.67 13.71
CA GLU A 192 3.88 -1.42 14.13
C GLU A 192 3.05 -0.23 13.64
N GLU A 193 3.19 0.92 14.31
CA GLU A 193 2.71 2.20 13.78
C GLU A 193 3.60 2.63 12.60
N LEU A 194 2.97 2.96 11.48
CA LEU A 194 3.64 3.51 10.31
C LEU A 194 3.70 5.03 10.45
N VAL A 195 4.90 5.56 10.67
CA VAL A 195 5.16 7.00 10.77
C VAL A 195 5.77 7.53 9.47
N ARG A 196 5.95 8.85 9.40
CA ARG A 196 6.59 9.53 8.27
C ARG A 196 7.88 10.19 8.75
N ALA A 197 9.01 9.78 8.18
CA ALA A 197 10.29 10.44 8.38
C ALA A 197 10.40 11.71 7.52
N GLU A 198 11.60 12.31 7.50
CA GLU A 198 11.94 13.39 6.58
C GLU A 198 11.56 13.04 5.13
N ASN A 199 11.10 14.04 4.38
CA ASN A 199 10.59 13.87 3.00
C ASN A 199 9.40 12.90 2.87
N TRP A 200 8.61 12.71 3.93
CA TRP A 200 7.42 11.85 3.91
C TRP A 200 7.72 10.37 3.66
N PHE A 201 8.95 9.92 3.93
CA PHE A 201 9.29 8.51 3.77
C PHE A 201 8.55 7.64 4.79
N PRO A 202 7.79 6.61 4.37
CA PRO A 202 7.07 5.72 5.27
C PRO A 202 8.05 4.80 6.02
N ILE A 203 8.01 4.82 7.35
CA ILE A 203 8.93 4.05 8.19
C ILE A 203 8.27 3.67 9.52
N THR A 204 8.73 2.61 10.19
CA THR A 204 8.33 2.34 11.58
C THR A 204 9.26 3.03 12.58
N ARG A 205 8.80 3.19 13.84
CA ARG A 205 9.63 3.74 14.91
C ARG A 205 10.90 2.92 15.15
N ARG A 206 10.81 1.59 15.05
CA ARG A 206 11.93 0.67 15.18
C ARG A 206 12.96 0.90 14.08
N GLU A 207 12.52 0.89 12.83
CA GLU A 207 13.39 1.13 11.65
C GLU A 207 14.07 2.49 11.72
N TRP A 208 13.35 3.52 12.16
CA TRP A 208 13.90 4.86 12.35
C TRP A 208 14.98 4.89 13.44
N GLY A 209 14.79 4.18 14.55
CA GLY A 209 15.79 4.03 15.60
C GLY A 209 17.05 3.30 15.13
N GLU A 210 16.88 2.21 14.36
CA GLU A 210 17.98 1.46 13.75
C GLU A 210 18.78 2.34 12.76
N TRP A 211 18.07 3.11 11.94
CA TRP A 211 18.69 4.03 10.97
C TRP A 211 19.51 5.11 11.68
N LYS A 212 18.94 5.76 12.71
CA LYS A 212 19.65 6.79 13.50
C LYS A 212 20.92 6.24 14.15
N THR A 213 20.84 5.04 14.72
CA THR A 213 22.00 4.39 15.34
C THR A 213 23.11 4.13 14.31
N LYS A 214 22.78 3.61 13.13
CA LYS A 214 23.74 3.39 12.04
C LYS A 214 24.32 4.69 11.51
N ALA A 215 23.49 5.72 11.33
CA ALA A 215 23.91 7.04 10.86
C ALA A 215 24.92 7.67 11.83
N ASN A 216 24.65 7.63 13.14
CA ASN A 216 25.56 8.14 14.17
C ASN A 216 26.89 7.38 14.18
N ALA A 217 26.87 6.05 14.11
CA ALA A 217 28.08 5.23 14.06
C ALA A 217 28.95 5.54 12.82
N ASN A 218 28.32 5.77 11.67
CA ASN A 218 29.02 6.13 10.43
C ASN A 218 29.60 7.54 10.48
N ALA A 219 28.86 8.50 11.04
CA ALA A 219 29.35 9.87 11.24
C ALA A 219 30.57 9.91 12.15
N GLU A 220 30.57 9.13 13.23
CA GLU A 220 31.71 9.02 14.15
C GLU A 220 32.93 8.38 13.46
N LYS A 221 32.74 7.30 12.69
CA LYS A 221 33.82 6.70 11.89
C LYS A 221 34.41 7.68 10.87
N LEU A 222 33.56 8.47 10.20
CA LEU A 222 34.01 9.49 9.25
C LEU A 222 34.81 10.59 9.95
N ARG A 223 34.36 11.04 11.13
CA ARG A 223 35.08 12.03 11.94
C ARG A 223 36.47 11.53 12.34
N GLN A 224 36.56 10.29 12.84
CA GLN A 224 37.83 9.65 13.20
C GLN A 224 38.77 9.51 11.99
N SER A 225 38.25 9.13 10.82
CA SER A 225 39.06 9.02 9.60
C SER A 225 39.63 10.38 9.16
N LYS A 226 38.85 11.45 9.23
CA LYS A 226 39.31 12.81 8.90
C LYS A 226 40.34 13.33 9.91
N GLU A 227 40.12 13.08 11.20
CA GLU A 227 41.09 13.44 12.24
C GLU A 227 42.43 12.71 12.06
N ALA A 228 42.40 11.44 11.63
CA ALA A 228 43.60 10.68 11.32
C ALA A 228 44.31 11.19 10.05
N GLU A 229 43.58 11.54 8.99
CA GLU A 229 44.15 12.14 7.77
C GLU A 229 44.83 13.48 8.05
N ILE A 230 44.22 14.34 8.88
CA ILE A 230 44.81 15.63 9.27
C ILE A 230 46.12 15.41 10.02
N LYS A 231 46.14 14.53 11.02
CA LYS A 231 47.37 14.21 11.79
C LYS A 231 48.47 13.66 10.90
N ASN A 232 48.15 12.74 9.98
CA ASN A 232 49.14 12.16 9.08
C ASN A 232 49.71 13.20 8.11
N ASN A 233 48.90 14.17 7.66
CA ASN A 233 49.39 15.27 6.82
C ASN A 233 50.26 16.24 7.60
N ASP A 234 49.89 16.58 8.84
CA ASP A 234 50.69 17.46 9.71
C ASP A 234 52.06 16.84 10.04
N GLU A 235 52.13 15.52 10.24
CA GLU A 235 53.38 14.77 10.45
C GLU A 235 54.24 14.64 9.18
N ALA A 236 53.64 14.66 7.98
CA ALA A 236 54.36 14.58 6.71
C ALA A 236 54.95 15.91 6.23
N THR A 237 54.52 17.04 6.83
CA THR A 237 55.01 18.40 6.51
C THR A 237 56.02 18.98 7.50
N ASN A 238 56.37 18.24 8.55
CA ASN A 238 57.47 18.57 9.49
C ASN A 238 58.70 17.69 9.24
#